data_AF-A0A972JM89-F1
#
_entry.id   AF-A0A972JM89-F1
#
_cell.length_a   1.000
_cell.length_b   1.000
_cell.length_c   1.000
_cell.angle_alpha   90.00
_cell.angle_beta   90.00
_cell.angle_gamma   90.00
#
_symmetry.space_group_name_H-M   'P 1'
#
loop_
_entity.id
_entity.type
_entity.pdbx_description
1 polymer ?
#
loop_
_entity_poly.entity_id
_entity_poly.type
_entity_poly.pdbx_seq_one_letter_code
_entity_poly.pdbx_strand_id
1 'polypeptide(L)'
;MRLLLLISAVALGLSACATTPPRPLSVSLTDTSLTVPMSNGTTCTGTAPEGATTGWSGTLQNCPTPYAYTVEIDPGTNPVRFILEEIFTALGGPDVIAPLATVTITDETGRTRTFASPPPLPED
;
A
#
# COMPACT_ATOMS: atom_id res chain seq x y z
N MET A 1 29.93 -31.34 39.92
CA MET A 1 29.16 -30.13 40.30
C MET A 1 29.48 -28.86 39.49
N ARG A 2 30.63 -28.73 38.80
CA ARG A 2 30.93 -27.57 37.91
C ARG A 2 30.42 -27.71 36.47
N LEU A 3 30.13 -28.93 36.00
CA LEU A 3 29.67 -29.20 34.62
C LEU A 3 28.18 -28.88 34.41
N LEU A 4 27.37 -28.85 35.47
CA LEU A 4 25.92 -28.62 35.39
C LEU A 4 25.55 -27.14 35.24
N LEU A 5 26.49 -26.21 35.49
CA LEU A 5 26.27 -24.77 35.38
C LEU A 5 26.45 -24.23 33.95
N LEU A 6 27.08 -24.99 33.05
CA LEU A 6 27.35 -24.55 31.67
C LEU A 6 26.19 -24.87 30.70
N ILE A 7 25.27 -25.76 31.07
CA ILE A 7 24.18 -26.22 30.18
C ILE A 7 22.99 -25.24 30.20
N SER A 8 22.79 -24.51 31.31
CA SER A 8 21.69 -23.55 31.44
C SER A 8 21.88 -22.25 30.65
N ALA A 9 23.09 -21.96 30.16
CA ALA A 9 23.38 -20.73 29.43
C ALA A 9 23.05 -20.81 27.93
N VAL A 10 22.91 -22.02 27.36
CA VAL A 10 22.70 -22.21 25.90
C VAL A 10 21.21 -22.22 25.53
N ALA A 11 20.30 -22.50 26.47
CA ALA A 11 18.87 -22.67 26.19
C ALA A 11 18.04 -21.36 26.13
N LEU A 12 18.62 -20.20 26.47
CA LEU A 12 17.90 -18.91 26.53
C LEU A 12 17.98 -18.08 25.23
N GLY A 13 18.55 -18.61 24.15
CA GLY A 13 18.84 -17.86 22.93
C GLY A 13 17.79 -17.90 21.81
N LEU A 14 16.63 -18.55 21.97
CA LEU A 14 15.71 -18.85 20.85
C LEU A 14 14.36 -18.11 20.88
N SER A 15 14.13 -17.19 21.83
CA SER A 15 12.83 -16.49 21.98
C SER A 15 12.79 -15.09 21.34
N ALA A 16 13.56 -14.84 20.28
CA ALA A 16 13.34 -13.68 19.43
C ALA A 16 12.39 -14.05 18.29
N CYS A 17 11.11 -14.25 18.61
CA CYS A 17 10.06 -14.17 17.59
C CYS A 17 10.03 -12.72 17.10
N ALA A 18 10.82 -12.41 16.08
CA ALA A 18 10.73 -11.14 15.37
C ALA A 18 9.34 -11.08 14.72
N THR A 19 8.38 -10.46 15.40
CA THR A 19 7.05 -10.16 14.87
C THR A 19 7.25 -9.19 13.71
N THR A 20 7.35 -9.74 12.50
CA THR A 20 7.49 -8.92 11.30
C THR A 20 6.17 -8.18 11.08
N PRO A 21 6.19 -6.86 10.83
CA PRO A 21 4.97 -6.12 10.56
C PRO A 21 4.21 -6.72 9.37
N PRO A 22 2.86 -6.75 9.40
CA PRO A 22 2.06 -7.14 8.25
C PRO A 22 2.49 -6.37 6.99
N ARG A 23 2.65 -7.05 5.87
CA ARG A 23 3.00 -6.38 4.61
C ARG A 23 1.73 -5.98 3.85
N PRO A 24 1.72 -4.84 3.14
CA PRO A 24 0.67 -4.54 2.17
C PRO A 24 0.70 -5.55 1.02
N LEU A 25 -0.48 -5.98 0.57
CA LEU A 25 -0.65 -6.95 -0.52
C LEU A 25 -0.96 -6.26 -1.85
N SER A 26 -1.81 -5.24 -1.81
CA SER A 26 -2.21 -4.43 -2.94
C SER A 26 -2.64 -3.05 -2.45
N VAL A 27 -2.92 -2.15 -3.39
CA VAL A 27 -3.54 -0.85 -3.12
C VAL A 27 -4.70 -0.65 -4.07
N SER A 28 -5.73 0.03 -3.58
CA SER A 28 -6.83 0.51 -4.41
C SER A 28 -7.06 1.96 -4.08
N LEU A 29 -6.90 2.80 -5.10
CA LEU A 29 -7.04 4.25 -5.00
C LEU A 29 -8.33 4.71 -5.65
N THR A 30 -9.06 5.56 -4.94
CA THR A 30 -10.18 6.36 -5.45
C THR A 30 -9.77 7.84 -5.39
N ASP A 31 -10.68 8.74 -5.77
CA ASP A 31 -10.50 10.19 -5.67
C ASP A 31 -10.14 10.67 -4.26
N THR A 32 -10.71 10.05 -3.22
CA THR A 32 -10.60 10.53 -1.83
C THR A 32 -10.09 9.48 -0.85
N SER A 33 -10.00 8.21 -1.25
CA SER A 33 -9.64 7.12 -0.36
C SER A 33 -8.61 6.16 -0.95
N LEU A 34 -7.70 5.71 -0.09
CA LEU A 34 -6.72 4.66 -0.29
C LEU A 34 -7.13 3.45 0.56
N THR A 35 -7.26 2.28 -0.05
CA THR A 35 -7.52 1.01 0.64
C THR A 35 -6.35 0.05 0.45
N VAL A 36 -5.89 -0.57 1.54
CA VAL A 36 -4.69 -1.41 1.57
C VAL A 36 -4.96 -2.70 2.36
N PRO A 37 -5.27 -3.83 1.70
CA PRO A 37 -5.32 -5.13 2.36
C PRO A 37 -3.91 -5.59 2.77
N MET A 38 -3.79 -6.08 4.00
CA MET A 38 -2.53 -6.48 4.63
C MET A 38 -2.43 -8.01 4.76
N SER A 39 -1.21 -8.54 4.86
CA SER A 39 -0.95 -9.99 4.92
C SER A 39 -1.49 -10.70 6.16
N ASN A 40 -1.90 -9.95 7.20
CA ASN A 40 -2.53 -10.48 8.40
C ASN A 40 -4.07 -10.43 8.34
N GLY A 41 -4.64 -10.07 7.19
CA GLY A 41 -6.09 -9.95 6.99
C GLY A 41 -6.69 -8.60 7.42
N THR A 42 -5.91 -7.70 8.03
CA THR A 42 -6.37 -6.34 8.32
C THR A 42 -6.46 -5.53 7.02
N THR A 43 -7.45 -4.64 6.92
CA THR A 43 -7.53 -3.65 5.84
C THR A 43 -7.23 -2.27 6.42
N CYS A 44 -6.12 -1.70 5.96
CA CYS A 44 -5.69 -0.36 6.30
C CYS A 44 -6.27 0.65 5.30
N THR A 45 -6.51 1.87 5.76
CA THR A 45 -7.09 2.94 4.93
C THR A 45 -6.28 4.22 5.00
N GLY A 46 -6.39 5.07 3.99
CA GLY A 46 -5.86 6.43 3.96
C GLY A 46 -6.91 7.36 3.34
N THR A 47 -7.05 8.58 3.86
CA THR A 47 -7.98 9.58 3.31
C THR A 47 -7.20 10.75 2.74
N ALA A 48 -7.58 11.19 1.54
CA ALA A 48 -7.03 12.39 0.92
C ALA A 48 -7.53 13.64 1.69
N PRO A 49 -6.66 14.64 1.93
CA PRO A 49 -7.12 15.93 2.40
C PRO A 49 -7.95 16.63 1.32
N GLU A 50 -8.86 17.51 1.74
CA GLU A 50 -9.68 18.30 0.82
C GLU A 50 -8.80 19.10 -0.14
N GLY A 51 -9.06 19.00 -1.44
CA GLY A 51 -8.30 19.70 -2.49
C GLY A 51 -6.98 19.05 -2.92
N ALA A 52 -6.67 17.82 -2.49
CA ALA A 52 -5.53 17.07 -3.02
C ALA A 52 -5.71 16.77 -4.52
N THR A 53 -4.83 17.32 -5.35
CA THR A 53 -4.93 17.22 -6.83
C THR A 53 -3.72 16.57 -7.48
N THR A 54 -2.53 16.69 -6.89
CA THR A 54 -1.27 16.16 -7.42
C THR A 54 -0.76 14.93 -6.66
N GLY A 55 -1.45 14.57 -5.57
CA GLY A 55 -1.00 13.57 -4.63
C GLY A 55 -1.23 14.01 -3.20
N TRP A 56 -1.01 13.10 -2.26
CA TRP A 56 -1.07 13.38 -0.83
C TRP A 56 -0.23 12.37 -0.04
N SER A 57 -0.04 12.62 1.25
CA SER A 57 0.67 11.69 2.13
C SER A 57 0.01 11.68 3.49
N GLY A 58 0.25 10.61 4.25
CA GLY A 58 -0.27 10.50 5.59
C GLY A 58 0.18 9.21 6.27
N THR A 59 -0.52 8.86 7.34
CA THR A 59 -0.37 7.59 8.04
C THR A 59 -1.63 6.77 7.83
N LEU A 60 -1.49 5.50 7.48
CA LEU A 60 -2.63 4.62 7.31
C LEU A 60 -3.38 4.46 8.65
N GLN A 61 -4.70 4.53 8.58
CA GLN A 61 -5.61 4.30 9.68
C GLN A 61 -6.09 2.84 9.69
N ASN A 62 -6.68 2.42 10.81
CA ASN A 62 -7.18 1.06 11.03
C ASN A 62 -6.11 -0.04 10.92
N CYS A 63 -4.84 0.33 11.16
CA CYS A 63 -3.71 -0.58 11.14
C CYS A 63 -3.27 -0.96 12.58
N PRO A 64 -2.70 -2.17 12.77
CA PRO A 64 -2.13 -2.57 14.06
C PRO A 64 -0.85 -1.81 14.42
N THR A 65 -0.14 -1.29 13.41
CA THR A 65 1.10 -0.52 13.54
C THR A 65 1.06 0.67 12.59
N PRO A 66 1.84 1.74 12.82
CA PRO A 66 1.84 2.90 11.93
C PRO A 66 2.54 2.59 10.61
N TYR A 67 1.89 2.93 9.50
CA TYR A 67 2.46 2.90 8.16
C TYR A 67 2.35 4.29 7.55
N ALA A 68 3.48 4.88 7.18
CA ALA A 68 3.48 6.10 6.39
C ALA A 68 3.15 5.76 4.94
N TYR A 69 2.42 6.61 4.25
CA TYR A 69 2.13 6.44 2.84
C TYR A 69 2.23 7.76 2.08
N THR A 70 2.58 7.66 0.81
CA THR A 70 2.63 8.75 -0.16
C THR A 70 1.94 8.29 -1.43
N VAL A 71 1.02 9.11 -1.93
CA VAL A 71 0.33 8.96 -3.20
C VAL A 71 0.84 10.05 -4.12
N GLU A 72 1.38 9.65 -5.27
CA GLU A 72 1.81 10.54 -6.34
C GLU A 72 0.88 10.28 -7.54
N ILE A 73 0.08 11.29 -7.90
CA ILE A 73 -0.80 11.20 -9.05
C ILE A 73 0.01 11.66 -10.26
N ASP A 74 0.09 10.84 -11.31
CA ASP A 74 0.83 11.20 -12.51
C ASP A 74 0.08 12.32 -13.28
N PRO A 75 0.65 13.55 -13.35
CA PRO A 75 0.01 14.68 -14.04
C PRO A 75 -0.04 14.49 -15.56
N GLY A 76 0.70 13.53 -16.12
CA GLY A 76 0.66 13.14 -17.54
C GLY A 76 -0.67 12.52 -17.98
N THR A 77 -1.56 12.20 -17.04
CA THR A 77 -2.89 11.65 -17.31
C THR A 77 -3.91 12.77 -17.56
N ASN A 78 -3.73 13.43 -18.70
CA ASN A 78 -4.54 14.45 -19.38
C ASN A 78 -5.99 14.69 -18.87
N PRO A 79 -6.39 15.92 -18.47
CA PRO A 79 -7.77 16.26 -18.07
C PRO A 79 -8.83 16.05 -19.17
N VAL A 80 -8.42 15.83 -20.42
CA VAL A 80 -9.30 15.45 -21.54
C VAL A 80 -9.92 14.05 -21.33
N ARG A 81 -9.36 13.21 -20.45
CA ARG A 81 -9.90 11.86 -20.20
C ARG A 81 -11.27 11.82 -19.52
N PHE A 82 -11.60 12.82 -18.69
CA PHE A 82 -12.95 12.94 -18.12
C PHE A 82 -14.03 13.21 -19.17
N ILE A 83 -13.67 13.83 -20.30
CA ILE A 83 -14.59 14.11 -21.42
C ILE A 83 -14.69 12.89 -22.36
N LEU A 84 -13.62 12.10 -22.45
CA LEU A 84 -13.56 10.92 -23.31
C LEU A 84 -14.29 9.70 -22.70
N GLU A 85 -14.46 9.62 -21.39
CA GLU A 85 -15.24 8.56 -20.73
C GLU A 85 -16.69 8.48 -21.26
N GLU A 86 -17.33 9.61 -21.56
CA GLU A 86 -18.69 9.60 -22.16
C GLU A 86 -18.71 9.09 -23.60
N ILE A 87 -17.62 9.26 -24.35
CA ILE A 87 -17.53 8.85 -25.77
C ILE A 87 -17.10 7.37 -25.90
N PHE A 88 -16.18 6.90 -25.06
CA PHE A 88 -15.67 5.51 -25.13
C PHE A 88 -16.66 4.49 -24.54
N THR A 89 -17.47 4.87 -23.56
CA THR A 89 -18.56 4.02 -23.04
C THR A 89 -19.60 3.71 -24.13
N ALA A 90 -19.79 4.62 -25.10
CA ALA A 90 -20.71 4.41 -26.22
C ALA A 90 -20.15 3.51 -27.35
N LEU A 91 -18.85 3.21 -27.36
CA LEU A 91 -18.15 2.54 -28.47
C LEU A 91 -17.64 1.12 -28.13
N GLY A 92 -17.90 0.59 -26.94
CA GLY A 92 -17.55 -0.80 -26.57
C GLY A 92 -16.04 -1.08 -26.53
N GLY A 93 -15.21 -0.06 -26.32
CA GLY A 93 -13.78 -0.22 -26.07
C GLY A 93 -13.51 -0.76 -24.66
N PRO A 94 -12.37 -1.45 -24.43
CA PRO A 94 -12.10 -2.12 -23.17
C PRO A 94 -12.08 -1.12 -22.01
N ASP A 95 -12.91 -1.44 -21.02
CA ASP A 95 -13.07 -0.79 -19.72
C ASP A 95 -11.73 -0.50 -19.03
N VAL A 96 -11.74 0.56 -18.22
CA VAL A 96 -10.82 0.86 -17.11
C VAL A 96 -9.48 1.51 -17.49
N ILE A 97 -9.41 2.84 -17.40
CA ILE A 97 -8.14 3.49 -17.08
C ILE A 97 -8.37 4.37 -15.83
N ALA A 98 -8.37 3.73 -14.66
CA ALA A 98 -8.38 4.45 -13.38
C ALA A 98 -7.10 5.32 -13.27
N PRO A 99 -7.09 6.37 -12.42
CA PRO A 99 -5.98 7.32 -12.36
C PRO A 99 -4.67 6.61 -12.07
N LEU A 100 -3.67 6.78 -12.95
CA LEU A 100 -2.32 6.27 -12.76
C LEU A 100 -1.69 7.00 -11.57
N ALA A 101 -1.65 6.32 -10.44
CA ALA A 101 -1.01 6.82 -9.25
C ALA A 101 0.01 5.80 -8.75
N THR A 102 1.13 6.33 -8.29
CA THR A 102 2.13 5.56 -7.57
C THR A 102 1.89 5.73 -6.08
N VAL A 103 1.65 4.62 -5.40
CA VAL A 103 1.46 4.60 -3.95
C VAL A 103 2.68 3.95 -3.32
N THR A 104 3.36 4.71 -2.47
CA THR A 104 4.52 4.26 -1.70
C THR A 104 4.12 4.12 -0.25
N ILE A 105 4.32 2.93 0.34
CA ILE A 105 3.99 2.61 1.74
C ILE A 105 5.26 2.22 2.47
N THR A 106 5.51 2.86 3.61
CA THR A 106 6.68 2.61 4.46
C THR A 106 6.22 2.08 5.82
N ASP A 107 6.75 0.94 6.23
CA ASP A 107 6.46 0.33 7.53
C ASP A 107 7.29 0.93 8.67
N GLU A 108 6.96 0.58 9.91
CA GLU A 108 7.65 1.04 11.11
C GLU A 108 9.13 0.63 11.18
N THR A 109 9.54 -0.38 10.40
CA THR A 109 10.96 -0.78 10.28
C THR A 109 11.72 0.05 9.25
N GLY A 110 11.05 0.99 8.57
CA GLY A 110 11.59 1.80 7.50
C GLY A 110 11.65 1.10 6.14
N ARG A 111 11.00 -0.06 5.98
CA ARG A 111 10.96 -0.73 4.67
C ARG A 111 9.83 -0.15 3.83
N THR A 112 10.18 0.18 2.60
CA THR A 112 9.26 0.80 1.65
C THR A 112 8.81 -0.20 0.58
N ARG A 113 7.56 -0.10 0.16
CA ARG A 113 6.96 -0.84 -0.96
C ARG A 113 6.18 0.12 -1.84
N THR A 114 6.31 -0.05 -3.15
CA THR A 114 5.66 0.81 -4.14
C THR A 114 4.67 -0.02 -4.95
N PHE A 115 3.52 0.59 -5.23
CA PHE A 115 2.42 -0.02 -5.95
C PHE A 115 1.88 0.95 -6.98
N ALA A 116 1.48 0.42 -8.15
CA ALA A 116 0.67 1.16 -9.10
C ALA A 116 -0.81 0.94 -8.79
N SER A 117 -1.59 2.00 -8.84
CA SER A 117 -3.06 1.93 -8.86
C SER A 117 -3.54 2.64 -10.12
N PRO A 118 -4.45 2.04 -10.92
CA PRO A 118 -4.81 0.62 -10.88
C PRO A 118 -3.61 -0.28 -11.24
N PRO A 119 -3.62 -1.58 -10.86
CA PRO A 119 -2.52 -2.49 -11.19
C PRO A 119 -2.39 -2.65 -12.72
N PRO A 120 -1.16 -2.85 -13.25
CA PRO A 120 -0.96 -3.08 -14.68
C PRO A 120 -1.68 -4.36 -15.13
N LEU A 121 -2.19 -4.35 -16.37
CA LEU A 121 -2.75 -5.56 -16.97
C LEU A 121 -1.64 -6.61 -17.14
N PRO A 122 -1.94 -7.90 -16.92
CA PRO A 122 -1.00 -8.97 -17.26
C PRO A 122 -0.64 -8.91 -18.76
N GLU A 123 0.64 -9.03 -19.09
CA GLU A 123 1.07 -9.24 -20.48
C GLU A 123 0.91 -10.74 -20.80
N ASP A 124 0.09 -11.06 -21.81
CA ASP A 124 -0.19 -12.43 -22.29
C ASP A 124 0.98 -13.04 -23.10
#